data_AF-A0A0C4FD15-F1
#
_entry.id   AF-A0A0C4FD15-F1
#
_cell.length_a   1.000
_cell.length_b   1.000
_cell.length_c   1.000
_cell.angle_alpha   90.00
_cell.angle_beta   90.00
_cell.angle_gamma   90.00
#
_symmetry.space_group_name_H-M   'P 1'
#
loop_
_entity.id
_entity.type
_entity.pdbx_description
1 polymer ?
#
loop_
_entity_poly.entity_id
_entity_poly.type
_entity_poly.pdbx_seq_one_letter_code
_entity_poly.pdbx_strand_id
1 'polypeptide(L)'
;MIVGGGALIHNVGYALTTRIQPLLATKYPTLEATTIPPPRDLDPRILAWKGVSLICRIESASDLWIRSSDWEVLGSKAIKDRTIFMC
;
A
#
# COMPACT_ATOMS: atom_id res chain seq x y z
N MET A 1 2.44 8.90 1.46
CA MET A 1 2.16 8.75 0.02
C MET A 1 0.65 8.82 -0.18
N ILE A 2 0.16 9.52 -1.19
CA ILE A 2 -1.28 9.63 -1.50
C ILE A 2 -1.54 8.83 -2.78
N VAL A 3 -2.47 7.87 -2.73
CA VAL A 3 -2.77 6.94 -3.84
C VAL A 3 -4.28 6.80 -4.02
N GLY A 4 -4.72 6.12 -5.09
CA GLY A 4 -6.13 5.93 -5.42
C GLY A 4 -6.76 7.12 -6.14
N GLY A 5 -8.08 7.09 -6.33
CA GLY A 5 -8.82 8.12 -7.08
C GLY A 5 -8.82 9.50 -6.42
N GLY A 6 -8.84 9.56 -5.09
CA GLY A 6 -8.78 10.82 -4.34
C GLY A 6 -7.46 11.57 -4.49
N ALA A 7 -6.38 10.89 -4.91
CA ALA A 7 -5.09 11.51 -5.19
C ALA A 7 -5.11 12.43 -6.43
N LEU A 8 -6.13 12.30 -7.30
CA LEU A 8 -6.31 13.14 -8.48
C LEU A 8 -6.94 14.51 -8.17
N ILE A 9 -7.39 14.73 -6.93
CA ILE A 9 -7.92 16.02 -6.52
C ILE A 9 -6.77 17.04 -6.54
N HIS A 10 -6.96 18.13 -7.29
CA HIS A 10 -5.96 19.16 -7.43
C HIS A 10 -5.55 19.73 -6.06
N ASN A 11 -4.24 19.87 -5.84
CA ASN A 11 -3.65 20.37 -4.60
C ASN A 11 -4.00 19.59 -3.32
N VAL A 12 -4.48 18.34 -3.42
CA VAL A 12 -4.80 17.53 -2.23
C VAL A 12 -3.59 17.29 -1.33
N GLY A 13 -2.40 17.13 -1.90
CA GLY A 13 -1.16 16.98 -1.13
C GLY A 13 -0.87 18.20 -0.25
N TYR A 14 -0.84 19.38 -0.86
CA TYR A 14 -0.67 20.63 -0.13
C TYR A 14 -1.76 20.83 0.93
N ALA A 15 -3.02 20.61 0.56
CA ALA A 15 -4.16 20.74 1.46
C ALA A 15 -4.07 19.83 2.69
N LEU A 16 -3.53 18.63 2.56
CA LEU A 16 -3.32 17.70 3.67
C LEU A 16 -2.11 18.12 4.51
N THR A 17 -0.98 18.44 3.90
CA THR A 17 0.23 18.86 4.62
C THR A 17 -0.03 20.09 5.50
N THR A 18 -0.73 21.10 4.98
CA THR A 18 -1.00 22.34 5.74
C THR A 18 -1.88 22.12 6.97
N ARG A 19 -2.76 21.12 6.93
CA ARG A 19 -3.66 20.76 8.04
C ARG A 19 -3.00 19.82 9.03
N ILE A 20 -2.13 18.92 8.56
CA ILE A 20 -1.47 17.91 9.39
C ILE A 20 -0.24 18.48 10.11
N GLN A 21 0.53 19.36 9.46
CA GLN A 21 1.77 19.90 10.03
C GLN A 21 1.56 20.59 11.39
N PRO A 22 0.55 21.45 11.61
CA PRO A 22 0.32 22.08 12.92
C PRO A 22 -0.06 21.07 14.00
N LEU A 23 -0.86 20.06 13.64
CA LEU A 23 -1.27 18.99 14.56
C LEU A 23 -0.08 18.12 14.97
N LEU A 24 0.83 17.83 14.03
CA LEU A 24 2.05 17.10 14.31
C LEU A 24 3.01 17.94 15.15
N ALA A 25 3.23 19.21 14.82
CA ALA A 25 4.14 20.08 15.56
C ALA A 25 3.76 20.22 17.04
N THR A 26 2.47 20.14 17.36
CA THR A 26 1.96 20.16 18.76
C THR A 26 2.44 18.94 19.57
N LYS A 27 2.59 17.77 18.92
CA LYS A 27 2.92 16.50 19.60
C LYS A 27 4.37 16.04 19.37
N TYR A 28 4.93 16.37 18.21
CA TYR A 28 6.25 15.97 17.72
C TYR A 28 6.89 17.16 16.97
N PRO A 29 7.53 18.10 17.68
CA PRO A 29 8.01 19.37 17.11
C PRO A 29 9.05 19.23 16.00
N THR A 30 9.78 18.11 15.98
CA THR A 30 10.84 17.83 15.00
C THR A 30 10.36 17.08 13.77
N LEU A 31 9.07 16.70 13.71
CA LEU A 31 8.53 15.90 12.63
C LEU A 31 7.89 16.79 11.55
N GLU A 32 8.34 16.64 10.30
CA GLU A 32 7.76 17.31 9.14
C GLU A 32 6.88 16.36 8.33
N ALA A 33 5.65 16.79 8.04
CA ALA A 33 4.74 16.14 7.14
C ALA A 33 5.11 16.46 5.69
N THR A 34 5.47 15.43 4.94
CA THR A 34 5.72 15.55 3.49
C THR A 34 4.75 14.66 2.73
N THR A 35 4.17 15.20 1.66
CA THR A 35 3.35 14.40 0.74
C THR A 35 4.19 13.98 -0.44
N ILE A 36 4.34 12.67 -0.60
CA ILE A 36 4.99 12.05 -1.75
C ILE A 36 3.91 11.79 -2.81
N PRO A 37 3.94 12.51 -3.96
CA PRO A 37 3.05 12.21 -5.07
C PRO A 37 3.41 10.87 -5.71
N PRO A 38 2.47 10.22 -6.42
CA PRO A 38 2.83 9.09 -7.28
C PRO A 38 3.94 9.51 -8.26
N PRO A 39 4.83 8.59 -8.68
CA PRO A 39 5.87 8.89 -9.67
C PRO A 39 5.27 9.59 -10.90
N ARG A 40 5.99 10.56 -11.48
CA ARG A 40 5.60 11.17 -12.76
C ARG A 40 5.32 10.03 -13.74
N ASP A 41 4.17 10.10 -14.41
CA ASP A 41 3.65 9.12 -15.38
C ASP A 41 2.88 7.92 -14.81
N LEU A 42 2.69 7.84 -13.48
CA LEU A 42 1.87 6.80 -12.88
C LEU A 42 0.51 7.31 -12.42
N ASP A 43 -0.56 6.77 -12.99
CA ASP A 43 -1.91 7.00 -12.49
C ASP A 43 -2.05 6.44 -11.05
N PRO A 44 -2.35 7.27 -10.03
CA PRO A 44 -2.46 6.82 -8.65
C PRO A 44 -3.57 5.78 -8.44
N ARG A 45 -4.57 5.71 -9.33
CA ARG A 45 -5.67 4.73 -9.28
C ARG A 45 -5.19 3.30 -9.52
N ILE A 46 -4.10 3.12 -10.27
CA ILE A 46 -3.59 1.80 -10.66
C ILE A 46 -2.28 1.43 -9.96
N LEU A 47 -1.73 2.31 -9.12
CA LEU A 47 -0.46 2.07 -8.44
C LEU A 47 -0.50 0.78 -7.59
N ALA A 48 -1.58 0.55 -6.84
CA ALA A 48 -1.74 -0.70 -6.08
C ALA A 48 -1.76 -1.94 -6.99
N TRP A 49 -2.49 -1.88 -8.10
CA TRP A 49 -2.55 -2.95 -9.11
C TRP A 49 -1.19 -3.25 -9.75
N LYS A 50 -0.43 -2.21 -10.08
CA LYS A 50 0.95 -2.36 -10.59
C LYS A 50 1.88 -2.95 -9.53
N GLY A 51 1.70 -2.57 -8.26
CA GLY A 51 2.43 -3.16 -7.13
C GLY A 51 2.19 -4.66 -7.00
N VAL A 52 0.92 -5.11 -7.06
CA VAL A 52 0.58 -6.55 -7.05
C VAL A 52 1.17 -7.27 -8.25
N SER A 53 1.12 -6.66 -9.44
CA SER A 53 1.72 -7.24 -10.65
C SER A 53 3.24 -7.42 -10.52
N LEU A 54 3.92 -6.51 -9.83
CA LEU A 54 5.35 -6.66 -9.49
C LEU A 54 5.56 -7.82 -8.52
N ILE A 55 4.73 -7.92 -7.47
CA ILE A 55 4.79 -9.03 -6.50
C ILE A 55 4.68 -10.36 -7.24
N CYS A 56 3.75 -10.54 -8.17
CA CYS A 56 3.63 -11.79 -8.93
C CYS A 56 4.86 -12.17 -9.78
N ARG A 57 5.82 -11.26 -9.97
CA ARG A 57 7.05 -11.50 -10.75
C ARG A 57 8.28 -11.79 -9.89
N ILE A 58 8.21 -11.65 -8.57
CA ILE A 58 9.33 -12.00 -7.69
C ILE A 58 9.33 -13.50 -7.42
N GLU A 59 10.52 -14.09 -7.22
CA GLU A 59 10.67 -15.52 -6.97
C GLU A 59 9.87 -15.98 -5.73
N SER A 60 9.96 -15.22 -4.63
CA SER A 60 9.24 -15.51 -3.38
C SER A 60 7.71 -15.47 -3.48
N ALA A 61 7.14 -14.99 -4.59
CA ALA A 61 5.70 -15.07 -4.79
C ALA A 61 5.21 -16.53 -4.89
N SER A 62 6.08 -17.46 -5.31
CA SER A 62 5.76 -18.89 -5.35
C SER A 62 5.22 -19.41 -4.02
N ASP A 63 5.76 -18.89 -2.92
CA ASP A 63 5.50 -19.36 -1.56
C ASP A 63 4.18 -18.82 -1.00
N LEU A 64 3.53 -17.91 -1.73
CA LEU A 64 2.28 -17.25 -1.34
C LEU A 64 1.04 -17.86 -2.02
N TRP A 65 1.23 -18.64 -3.09
CA TRP A 65 0.10 -19.21 -3.82
C TRP A 65 -0.55 -20.32 -3.00
N ILE A 66 -1.87 -20.23 -2.87
CA ILE A 66 -2.70 -21.30 -2.32
C ILE A 66 -3.29 -22.06 -3.51
N ARG A 67 -2.89 -23.33 -3.67
CA ARG A 67 -3.40 -24.21 -4.71
C ARG A 67 -4.69 -24.90 -4.24
N SER A 68 -5.45 -25.48 -5.18
CA SER A 68 -6.66 -26.26 -4.85
C SER A 68 -6.35 -27.37 -3.84
N SER A 69 -5.24 -28.09 -4.02
CA SER A 69 -4.79 -29.14 -3.12
C SER A 69 -4.50 -28.64 -1.70
N ASP A 70 -3.91 -27.44 -1.58
CA ASP A 70 -3.62 -26.83 -0.28
C ASP A 70 -4.93 -26.44 0.42
N TRP A 71 -5.88 -25.90 -0.35
CA TRP A 71 -7.19 -25.48 0.17
C TRP A 71 -8.05 -26.68 0.59
N GLU A 72 -8.05 -27.77 -0.17
CA GLU A 72 -8.79 -28.99 0.16
C GLU A 72 -8.31 -29.65 1.46
N VAL A 73 -7.00 -29.57 1.75
CA VAL A 73 -6.40 -30.18 2.95
C VAL A 73 -6.44 -29.24 4.16
N LEU A 74 -6.07 -27.97 3.98
CA LEU A 74 -5.85 -27.02 5.09
C LEU A 74 -6.98 -26.01 5.25
N GLY A 75 -7.81 -25.80 4.21
CA GLY A 75 -8.84 -24.77 4.18
C GLY A 75 -8.28 -23.39 4.53
N SER A 76 -8.96 -22.69 5.44
CA SER A 76 -8.58 -21.35 5.89
C SER A 76 -7.21 -21.29 6.58
N LYS A 77 -6.68 -22.41 7.08
CA LYS A 77 -5.33 -22.45 7.67
C LYS A 77 -4.25 -22.16 6.62
N ALA A 78 -4.47 -22.54 5.35
CA ALA A 78 -3.54 -22.23 4.26
C ALA A 78 -3.27 -20.72 4.13
N ILE A 79 -4.26 -19.88 4.45
CA ILE A 79 -4.10 -18.41 4.41
C ILE A 79 -3.08 -17.95 5.44
N LYS A 80 -3.12 -18.50 6.66
CA LYS A 80 -2.15 -18.16 7.72
C LYS A 80 -0.74 -18.65 7.39
N ASP A 81 -0.64 -19.79 6.72
CA ASP A 81 0.64 -20.42 6.40
C ASP A 81 1.32 -19.81 5.14
N ARG A 82 0.55 -19.15 4.27
CA ARG A 82 1.00 -18.64 2.94
C ARG A 82 0.86 -17.12 2.76
N THR A 83 0.65 -16.36 3.83
CA THR A 83 0.52 -14.91 3.79
C THR A 83 1.85 -14.20 4.04
N ILE A 84 2.05 -13.04 3.42
CA ILE A 84 3.16 -12.12 3.76
C ILE A 84 2.88 -11.30 5.03
N PHE A 85 1.64 -11.28 5.50
CA PHE A 85 1.21 -10.52 6.65
C PHE A 85 0.93 -11.46 7.81
N MET A 86 1.43 -11.18 9.01
CA MET A 86 1.01 -11.92 10.21
C MET A 86 -0.50 -11.69 10.43
N CYS A 87 -1.26 -12.79 10.45
CA CYS A 87 -2.69 -12.83 10.77
C CYS A 87 -2.92 -13.21 12.22
#